data_AF-A0A945I3G2-F1
#
_entry.id   AF-A0A945I3G2-F1
#
_cell.length_a   1.000
_cell.length_b   1.000
_cell.length_c   1.000
_cell.angle_alpha   90.00
_cell.angle_beta   90.00
_cell.angle_gamma   90.00
#
_symmetry.space_group_name_H-M   'P 1'
#
loop_
_entity.id
_entity.type
_entity.pdbx_description
1 polymer ?
#
loop_
_entity_poly.entity_id
_entity_poly.type
_entity_poly.pdbx_seq_one_letter_code
_entity_poly.pdbx_strand_id
1 'polypeptide(L)'
;FATFDKLETVLGGQRYLCGNQITESDLRLYPTFLRFDSIYYLGYKCNKRRIEDYPNLSGYLRDLYQTPGISDVSDIELMKKRIYSFGGPIATNGIVPKGPELGLDRPHGREKLAAT
;
A
#
# COMPACT_ATOMS: atom_id res chain seq x y z
N PHE A 1 4.68 1.78 13.45
CA PHE A 1 5.61 0.76 12.90
C PHE A 1 5.49 -0.60 13.58
N ALA A 2 5.35 -0.71 14.90
CA ALA A 2 5.13 -2.03 15.55
C ALA A 2 3.96 -2.83 14.92
N THR A 3 2.87 -2.15 14.53
CA THR A 3 1.76 -2.77 13.79
C THR A 3 2.20 -3.32 12.43
N PHE A 4 3.08 -2.63 11.70
CA PHE A 4 3.58 -3.11 10.40
C PHE A 4 4.47 -4.34 10.59
N ASP A 5 5.32 -4.34 11.61
CA ASP A 5 6.15 -5.51 11.94
C ASP A 5 5.27 -6.74 12.33
N LYS A 6 4.16 -6.50 13.04
CA LYS A 6 3.15 -7.54 13.32
C LYS A 6 2.46 -8.04 12.05
N LEU A 7 2.00 -7.13 11.20
CA LEU A 7 1.33 -7.47 9.94
C LEU A 7 2.28 -8.22 8.99
N GLU A 8 3.55 -7.85 8.94
CA GLU A 8 4.58 -8.53 8.15
C GLU A 8 4.73 -9.99 8.59
N THR A 9 4.70 -10.24 9.90
CA THR A 9 4.75 -11.60 10.45
C THR A 9 3.49 -12.39 10.09
N VAL A 10 2.31 -11.80 10.29
CA VAL A 10 1.02 -12.43 9.99
C VAL A 10 0.92 -12.79 8.50
N LEU A 11 1.18 -11.82 7.62
CA LEU A 11 1.09 -11.99 6.17
C LEU A 11 2.24 -12.81 5.57
N GLY A 12 3.22 -13.20 6.37
CA GLY A 12 4.21 -14.22 6.01
C GLY A 12 3.67 -15.65 6.13
N GLY A 13 2.68 -15.87 7.00
CA GLY A 13 2.08 -17.19 7.23
C GLY A 13 0.74 -17.42 6.52
N GLN A 14 0.03 -16.36 6.11
CA GLN A 14 -1.26 -16.44 5.42
C GLN A 14 -1.37 -15.42 4.30
N ARG A 15 -2.21 -15.69 3.30
CA ARG A 15 -2.33 -14.85 2.10
C ARG A 15 -2.96 -13.49 2.39
N TYR A 16 -4.00 -13.42 3.21
CA TYR A 16 -4.75 -12.21 3.57
C TYR A 16 -4.88 -12.06 5.09
N LEU A 17 -5.49 -10.96 5.56
CA LEU A 17 -5.59 -10.67 7.00
C LEU A 17 -6.41 -11.71 7.78
N CYS A 18 -7.38 -12.34 7.13
CA CYS A 18 -8.30 -13.31 7.71
C CYS A 18 -8.22 -14.69 7.01
N GLY A 19 -7.00 -15.12 6.63
CA GLY A 19 -6.76 -16.43 6.01
C GLY A 19 -6.55 -16.34 4.50
N ASN A 20 -7.26 -17.18 3.73
CA ASN A 20 -6.99 -17.40 2.30
C ASN A 20 -7.95 -16.67 1.34
N GLN A 21 -8.89 -15.89 1.87
CA GLN A 21 -9.83 -15.07 1.08
C GLN A 21 -9.74 -13.59 1.45
N ILE A 22 -10.00 -12.73 0.47
CA ILE A 22 -10.13 -11.29 0.69
C ILE A 22 -11.38 -11.05 1.54
N THR A 23 -11.22 -10.26 2.60
CA THR A 23 -12.30 -9.83 3.48
C THR A 23 -12.40 -8.32 3.53
N GLU A 24 -13.43 -7.81 4.22
CA GLU A 24 -13.56 -6.36 4.46
C GLU A 24 -12.31 -5.76 5.13
N SER A 25 -11.64 -6.52 6.01
CA SER A 25 -10.40 -6.09 6.66
C SER A 25 -9.34 -5.69 5.64
N ASP A 26 -9.19 -6.47 4.57
CA ASP A 26 -8.20 -6.23 3.51
C ASP A 26 -8.55 -4.98 2.71
N LEU A 27 -9.84 -4.84 2.35
CA LEU A 27 -10.35 -3.68 1.61
C LEU A 27 -10.24 -2.38 2.40
N ARG A 28 -10.36 -2.43 3.73
CA ARG A 28 -10.14 -1.26 4.60
C ARG A 28 -8.66 -0.91 4.74
N LEU A 29 -7.76 -1.90 4.74
CA LEU A 29 -6.32 -1.67 4.86
C LEU A 29 -5.69 -1.17 3.55
N TYR A 30 -6.12 -1.74 2.42
CA TYR A 30 -5.64 -1.43 1.07
C TYR A 30 -5.42 0.06 0.80
N PRO A 31 -6.41 0.97 0.97
CA PRO A 31 -6.23 2.39 0.69
C PRO A 31 -5.11 3.03 1.51
N THR A 32 -4.87 2.54 2.72
CA THR A 32 -3.79 3.03 3.58
C THR A 32 -2.43 2.63 3.02
N PHE A 33 -2.28 1.38 2.60
CA PHE A 33 -1.01 0.86 2.05
C PHE A 33 -0.70 1.46 0.68
N LEU A 34 -1.69 1.57 -0.21
CA LEU A 34 -1.54 2.18 -1.53
C LEU A 34 -0.99 3.62 -1.45
N ARG A 35 -1.41 4.39 -0.45
CA ARG A 35 -0.98 5.78 -0.22
C ARG A 35 0.32 5.88 0.58
N PHE A 36 0.80 4.79 1.18
CA PHE A 36 1.84 4.89 2.20
C PHE A 36 3.15 5.43 1.62
N ASP A 37 3.69 4.79 0.59
CA ASP A 37 5.02 5.14 0.05
C ASP A 37 5.01 6.48 -0.70
N SER A 38 3.89 6.80 -1.36
CA SER A 38 3.74 8.01 -2.18
C SER A 38 3.33 9.25 -1.40
N ILE A 39 2.59 9.08 -0.29
CA ILE A 39 2.02 10.19 0.46
C ILE A 39 2.47 10.15 1.91
N TYR A 40 2.25 9.05 2.63
CA TYR A 40 2.41 9.04 4.09
C TYR A 40 3.88 9.05 4.53
N TYR A 41 4.73 8.34 3.79
CA TYR A 41 6.15 8.20 4.07
C TYR A 41 6.82 9.57 4.15
N LEU A 42 6.68 10.40 3.12
CA LEU A 42 7.26 11.74 3.07
C LEU A 42 6.34 12.78 3.74
N GLY A 43 5.08 12.87 3.31
CA GLY A 43 4.19 13.97 3.67
C GLY A 43 3.80 13.98 5.16
N TYR A 44 3.50 12.82 5.73
CA TYR A 44 3.19 12.68 7.17
C TYR A 44 4.39 12.24 8.01
N LYS A 45 5.59 12.18 7.41
CA LYS A 45 6.84 11.79 8.09
C LYS A 45 6.78 10.40 8.71
N CYS A 46 5.95 9.50 8.17
CA CYS A 46 5.95 8.08 8.51
C CYS A 46 7.12 7.38 7.81
N ASN A 47 8.35 7.84 8.05
CA ASN A 47 9.51 7.57 7.19
C ASN A 47 10.51 6.53 7.72
N LYS A 48 10.14 5.70 8.71
CA LYS A 48 11.05 4.68 9.24
C LYS A 48 11.41 3.62 8.18
N ARG A 49 10.42 3.15 7.42
CA ARG A 49 10.53 2.17 6.32
C ARG A 49 9.33 2.33 5.38
N ARG A 50 9.50 2.05 4.10
CA ARG A 50 8.42 2.01 3.09
C ARG A 50 7.71 0.66 3.14
N ILE A 51 6.50 0.56 2.58
CA ILE A 51 5.82 -0.71 2.32
C ILE A 51 6.66 -1.59 1.39
N GLU A 52 7.29 -1.01 0.36
CA GLU A 52 8.20 -1.75 -0.53
C GLU A 52 9.36 -2.44 0.22
N ASP A 53 9.79 -1.92 1.38
CA ASP A 53 10.89 -2.49 2.16
C ASP A 53 10.44 -3.69 3.04
N TYR A 54 9.14 -4.03 3.05
CA TYR A 54 8.54 -5.15 3.77
C TYR A 54 8.10 -6.24 2.77
N PRO A 55 8.82 -7.38 2.65
CA PRO A 55 8.55 -8.38 1.62
C PRO A 55 7.11 -8.92 1.59
N ASN A 56 6.52 -9.22 2.75
CA ASN A 56 5.15 -9.73 2.79
C ASN A 56 4.12 -8.62 2.59
N LEU A 57 4.31 -7.43 3.18
CA LEU A 57 3.40 -6.29 2.96
C LEU A 57 3.42 -5.80 1.50
N SER A 58 4.59 -5.70 0.87
CA SER A 58 4.72 -5.26 -0.52
C SER A 58 4.08 -6.28 -1.47
N GLY A 59 4.31 -7.57 -1.23
CA GLY A 59 3.62 -8.63 -1.97
C GLY A 59 2.11 -8.57 -1.77
N TYR A 60 1.64 -8.35 -0.55
CA TYR A 60 0.22 -8.27 -0.21
C TYR A 60 -0.47 -7.08 -0.89
N LEU A 61 0.17 -5.91 -0.90
CA LEU A 61 -0.32 -4.74 -1.62
C LEU A 61 -0.45 -5.02 -3.13
N ARG A 62 0.54 -5.69 -3.73
CA ARG A 62 0.51 -6.05 -5.16
C ARG A 62 -0.59 -7.07 -5.48
N ASP A 63 -0.78 -8.08 -4.64
CA ASP A 63 -1.85 -9.10 -4.77
C ASP A 63 -3.24 -8.43 -4.75
N LEU A 64 -3.48 -7.50 -3.82
CA LEU A 64 -4.72 -6.72 -3.79
C LEU A 64 -4.85 -5.79 -5.00
N TYR A 65 -3.80 -5.06 -5.37
CA TYR A 65 -3.83 -4.14 -6.51
C TYR A 65 -4.16 -4.85 -7.83
N GLN A 66 -3.63 -6.07 -8.02
CA GLN A 66 -3.83 -6.89 -9.22
C GLN A 66 -5.16 -7.68 -9.21
N THR A 67 -5.95 -7.57 -8.13
CA THR A 67 -7.30 -8.14 -8.10
C THR A 67 -8.20 -7.39 -9.10
N PRO A 68 -8.99 -8.08 -9.94
CA PRO A 68 -9.82 -7.44 -10.96
C PRO A 68 -10.69 -6.29 -10.43
N GLY A 69 -10.59 -5.13 -11.08
CA GLY A 69 -11.35 -3.91 -10.73
C GLY A 69 -10.73 -3.03 -9.64
N ILE A 70 -9.72 -3.50 -8.88
CA ILE A 70 -9.09 -2.70 -7.83
C ILE A 70 -8.12 -1.65 -8.42
N SER A 71 -7.30 -2.03 -9.39
CA SER A 71 -6.38 -1.09 -10.07
C SER A 71 -7.13 0.04 -10.77
N ASP A 72 -8.27 -0.24 -11.39
CA ASP A 72 -9.09 0.72 -12.13
C ASP A 72 -9.59 1.90 -11.26
N VAL A 73 -9.72 1.69 -9.95
CA VAL A 73 -10.18 2.71 -8.99
C VAL A 73 -9.02 3.32 -8.16
N SER A 74 -7.78 2.99 -8.49
CA SER A 74 -6.58 3.31 -7.70
C SER A 74 -5.74 4.45 -8.31
N ASP A 75 -6.34 5.63 -8.50
CA ASP A 75 -5.64 6.80 -9.07
C ASP A 75 -4.72 7.50 -8.04
N ILE A 76 -3.48 7.03 -7.94
CA ILE A 76 -2.46 7.53 -7.01
C ILE A 76 -2.04 8.97 -7.35
N GLU A 77 -2.01 9.33 -8.64
CA GLU A 77 -1.61 10.66 -9.06
C GLU A 77 -2.65 11.71 -8.67
N LEU A 78 -3.94 11.40 -8.81
CA LEU A 78 -5.01 12.25 -8.28
C LEU A 78 -4.95 12.35 -6.76
N MET A 79 -4.67 11.24 -6.05
CA MET A 79 -4.51 11.25 -4.59
C MET A 79 -3.35 12.18 -4.17
N LYS A 80 -2.18 12.07 -4.81
CA LYS A 80 -1.02 12.95 -4.53
C LYS A 80 -1.35 14.40 -4.81
N LYS A 81 -1.98 14.72 -5.94
CA LYS A 81 -2.40 16.08 -6.28
C LYS A 81 -3.30 16.68 -5.21
N ARG A 82 -4.32 15.95 -4.75
CA ARG A 82 -5.23 16.43 -3.69
C ARG A 82 -4.54 16.67 -2.35
N ILE A 83 -3.52 15.87 -2.03
CA ILE A 83 -2.84 15.95 -0.74
C ILE A 83 -1.76 17.03 -0.71
N TYR A 84 -0.96 17.15 -1.77
CA TYR A 84 0.18 18.05 -1.87
C TYR A 84 -0.13 19.39 -2.57
N SER A 85 -1.34 19.61 -3.08
CA SER A 85 -1.71 20.91 -3.64
C SER A 85 -1.77 22.02 -2.58
N PHE A 86 -1.73 23.28 -3.00
CA PHE A 86 -2.04 24.42 -2.13
C PHE A 86 -3.38 24.23 -1.42
N GLY A 87 -3.42 24.49 -0.11
CA GLY A 87 -4.60 24.26 0.72
C GLY A 87 -4.95 22.79 0.96
N GLY A 88 -4.10 21.85 0.52
CA GLY A 88 -4.25 20.43 0.80
C GLY A 88 -3.97 20.09 2.28
N PRO A 89 -4.34 18.87 2.72
CA PRO A 89 -4.15 18.42 4.10
C PRO A 89 -2.70 18.41 4.59
N ILE A 90 -1.72 18.36 3.68
CA ILE A 90 -0.30 18.43 4.03
C ILE A 90 0.20 19.81 3.64
N ALA A 91 0.67 20.57 4.64
CA ALA A 91 1.25 21.88 4.44
C ALA A 91 2.50 21.79 3.57
N THR A 92 2.35 22.18 2.31
CA THR A 92 3.41 22.19 1.29
C THR A 92 3.35 23.50 0.51
N ASN A 93 4.35 23.75 -0.32
CA ASN A 93 4.38 24.86 -1.27
C ASN A 93 3.65 24.54 -2.59
N GLY A 94 2.73 23.56 -2.59
CA GLY A 94 2.00 23.14 -3.78
C GLY A 94 2.78 22.22 -4.75
N ILE A 95 4.03 21.87 -4.42
CA ILE A 95 4.82 20.92 -5.22
C ILE A 95 4.34 19.50 -4.93
N VAL A 96 3.87 18.82 -5.98
CA VAL A 96 3.53 17.39 -5.92
C VAL A 96 4.77 16.56 -6.26
N PRO A 97 5.27 15.71 -5.34
CA PRO A 97 6.43 14.85 -5.61
C PRO A 97 6.14 13.90 -6.79
N LYS A 98 7.09 13.73 -7.71
CA LYS A 98 6.92 12.76 -8.82
C LYS A 98 7.05 11.31 -8.36
N GLY A 99 8.03 11.01 -7.52
CA GLY A 99 8.25 9.66 -6.99
C GLY A 99 7.26 9.26 -5.88
N PRO A 100 7.45 8.06 -5.31
CA PRO A 100 8.33 6.99 -5.81
C PRO A 100 7.70 6.21 -6.98
N GLU A 101 8.52 5.47 -7.73
CA GLU A 101 8.02 4.41 -8.62
C GLU A 101 7.57 3.21 -7.75
N LEU A 102 6.33 2.75 -7.91
CA LEU A 102 5.74 1.73 -7.03
C LEU A 102 5.83 0.30 -7.59
N GLY A 103 5.89 0.14 -8.92
CA GLY A 103 5.95 -1.18 -9.57
C GLY A 103 4.87 -2.16 -9.08
N LEU A 104 3.62 -1.69 -9.00
CA LEU A 104 2.48 -2.45 -8.43
C LEU A 104 2.07 -3.65 -9.30
N ASP A 105 2.42 -3.64 -10.58
CA ASP A 105 2.16 -4.73 -11.55
C ASP A 105 3.21 -5.85 -11.51
N ARG A 106 4.26 -5.72 -10.68
CA ARG A 106 5.26 -6.79 -10.53
C ARG A 106 4.62 -8.05 -9.95
N PRO A 107 5.06 -9.26 -10.34
CA PRO A 107 4.59 -10.49 -9.73
C PRO A 107 4.71 -10.45 -8.21
N HIS A 108 3.63 -10.81 -7.50
CA HIS A 108 3.59 -10.79 -6.04
C HIS A 108 3.97 -12.12 -5.39
N GLY A 109 3.80 -13.26 -6.09
CA GLY A 109 4.23 -14.57 -5.59
C GLY A 109 3.47 -15.07 -4.36
N ARG A 110 2.23 -14.60 -4.16
CA ARG A 110 1.40 -14.89 -2.97
C ARG A 110 0.41 -16.03 -3.18
N GLU A 111 0.22 -16.47 -4.42
CA GLU A 111 -0.54 -17.66 -4.80
C GLU A 111 -0.03 -18.92 -4.10
N LYS A 112 1.27 -19.00 -3.79
CA LYS A 112 1.87 -20.10 -3.01
C LYS A 112 1.32 -20.23 -1.58
N LEU A 113 0.77 -19.16 -1.01
CA LEU A 113 0.18 -19.13 0.32
C LEU A 113 -1.32 -19.51 0.32
N ALA A 114 -1.93 -19.66 -0.86
CA ALA A 114 -3.34 -20.06 -0.97
C ALA A 114 -3.54 -21.60 -0.99
N ALA A 115 -2.46 -22.36 -1.17
CA ALA A 115 -2.48 -23.81 -1.37
C ALA A 115 -2.27 -24.62 -0.08
N THR A 116 -2.36 -24.00 1.09
CA THR A 116 -2.28 -24.64 2.41
C THR A 116 -3.56 -24.37 3.18
#